data_AF-A0A212F3P5-F1
#
_entry.id   AF-A0A212F3P5-F1
#
_cell.length_a   1.000
_cell.length_b   1.000
_cell.length_c   1.000
_cell.angle_alpha   90.00
_cell.angle_beta   90.00
_cell.angle_gamma   90.00
#
_symmetry.space_group_name_H-M   'P 1'
#
loop_
_entity.id
_entity.type
_entity.pdbx_description
1 polymer ?
#
loop_
_entity_poly.entity_id
_entity_poly.type
_entity_poly.pdbx_seq_one_letter_code
_entity_poly.pdbx_strand_id
1 'polypeptide(L)'
;MGLPQLETCCFVFDLKTGNIIMGSLNALLSFTLFIMMIVVSATIEPIKYGFEEVRDFEKEAAVTGLYVMSIILVLMFLTKFCFDVIFIYGVITERPTIIRSYFFMWVVFFLLSMFTFFLNARHYDYGTICMEVFYISLNVYAILLSHSFYKQLNTREEV
;
A
#
# COMPACT_ATOMS: atom_id res chain seq x y z
N MET A 1 -27.45 -6.30 0.49
CA MET A 1 -26.86 -6.83 1.75
C MET A 1 -25.61 -6.02 2.03
N GLY A 2 -25.61 -5.22 3.09
CA GLY A 2 -24.51 -4.27 3.36
C GLY A 2 -23.32 -4.95 4.03
N LEU A 3 -22.11 -4.46 3.75
CA LEU A 3 -20.90 -4.88 4.46
C LEU A 3 -21.07 -4.67 5.98
N PRO A 4 -20.47 -5.54 6.82
CA PRO A 4 -20.54 -5.40 8.27
C PRO A 4 -19.97 -4.05 8.70
N GLN A 5 -20.73 -3.32 9.52
CA GLN A 5 -20.30 -2.04 10.08
C GLN A 5 -19.58 -2.29 11.40
N LEU A 6 -18.37 -1.74 11.55
CA LEU A 6 -17.70 -1.70 12.84
C LEU A 6 -18.13 -0.45 13.60
N GLU A 7 -18.54 -0.62 14.86
CA GLU A 7 -18.86 0.49 15.78
C GLU A 7 -17.65 0.98 16.58
N THR A 8 -16.61 0.15 16.70
CA THR A 8 -15.33 0.46 17.35
C THR A 8 -14.17 -0.17 16.59
N CYS A 9 -12.99 0.47 16.63
CA CYS A 9 -11.74 -0.12 16.16
C CYS A 9 -11.06 -0.85 17.32
N CYS A 10 -10.71 -2.13 17.12
CA CYS A 10 -10.05 -2.96 18.13
C CYS A 10 -10.76 -2.95 19.51
N PHE A 11 -12.09 -2.98 19.52
CA PHE A 11 -12.98 -2.99 20.71
C PHE A 11 -12.93 -1.76 21.64
N VAL A 12 -11.90 -0.91 21.57
CA VAL A 12 -11.65 0.15 22.57
C VAL A 12 -11.54 1.54 21.95
N PHE A 13 -11.20 1.66 20.66
CA PHE A 13 -10.96 2.95 20.04
C PHE A 13 -12.14 3.44 19.21
N ASP A 14 -12.41 4.75 19.29
CA ASP A 14 -13.31 5.45 18.36
C ASP A 14 -12.88 5.25 16.91
N LEU A 15 -13.84 5.15 15.99
CA LEU A 15 -13.58 4.91 14.56
C LEU A 15 -12.63 5.95 13.94
N LYS A 16 -12.74 7.22 14.36
CA LYS A 16 -11.86 8.29 13.91
C LYS A 16 -10.42 8.00 14.30
N THR A 17 -10.19 7.70 15.58
CA THR A 17 -8.87 7.37 16.13
C THR A 17 -8.32 6.10 15.49
N GLY A 18 -9.16 5.08 15.28
CA GLY A 18 -8.79 3.85 14.59
C GLY A 18 -8.32 4.06 13.15
N ASN A 19 -9.04 4.86 12.35
CA ASN A 19 -8.62 5.19 10.99
C ASN A 19 -7.35 6.04 10.95
N ILE A 20 -7.17 6.96 11.92
CA ILE A 20 -5.93 7.73 12.02
C ILE A 20 -4.75 6.81 12.34
N ILE A 21 -4.89 5.90 13.31
CA ILE A 21 -3.84 4.94 13.68
C ILE A 21 -3.50 4.03 12.50
N MET A 22 -4.51 3.43 11.86
CA MET A 22 -4.28 2.50 10.77
C MET A 22 -3.72 3.20 9.52
N GLY A 23 -4.22 4.41 9.21
CA GLY A 23 -3.65 5.27 8.18
C GLY A 23 -2.20 5.65 8.47
N SER A 24 -1.89 6.00 9.72
CA SER A 24 -0.52 6.33 10.14
C SER A 24 0.42 5.14 10.06
N LEU A 25 -0.03 3.95 10.45
CA LEU A 25 0.74 2.71 10.30
C LEU A 25 1.02 2.41 8.83
N ASN A 26 0.02 2.56 7.95
CA ASN A 26 0.19 2.33 6.52
C ASN A 26 1.12 3.37 5.88
N ALA A 27 1.04 4.64 6.30
CA ALA A 27 1.94 5.71 5.87
C ALA A 27 3.39 5.45 6.32
N LEU A 28 3.59 4.95 7.55
CA LEU A 28 4.92 4.62 8.06
C LEU A 28 5.51 3.40 7.34
N LEU A 29 4.70 2.38 7.08
CA LEU A 29 5.09 1.22 6.26
C LEU A 29 5.40 1.63 4.81
N SER A 30 4.60 2.50 4.20
CA SER A 30 4.87 2.97 2.83
C SER A 30 6.13 3.83 2.76
N PHE A 31 6.38 4.68 3.76
CA PHE A 31 7.60 5.47 3.85
C PHE A 31 8.86 4.63 4.06
N THR A 32 8.80 3.63 4.95
CA THR A 32 9.94 2.72 5.18
C THR A 32 10.25 1.90 3.93
N LEU A 33 9.23 1.36 3.25
CA LEU A 33 9.41 0.68 1.97
C LEU A 33 9.96 1.61 0.88
N PHE A 34 9.51 2.87 0.83
CA PHE A 34 10.06 3.87 -0.09
C PHE A 34 11.57 4.07 0.12
N ILE A 35 12.01 4.24 1.38
CA ILE A 35 13.45 4.36 1.70
C ILE A 35 14.21 3.08 1.31
N MET A 36 13.68 1.90 1.65
CA MET A 36 14.33 0.64 1.26
C MET A 36 14.50 0.53 -0.26
N MET A 37 13.48 0.91 -1.03
CA MET A 37 13.53 0.85 -2.49
C MET A 37 14.50 1.88 -3.09
N ILE A 38 14.68 3.05 -2.48
CA ILE A 38 15.73 4.00 -2.86
C ILE A 38 17.10 3.36 -2.65
N VAL A 39 17.34 2.76 -1.49
CA VAL A 39 18.62 2.09 -1.20
C VAL A 39 18.88 0.97 -2.20
N VAL A 40 17.88 0.12 -2.46
CA VAL A 40 17.98 -0.96 -3.46
C VAL A 40 18.29 -0.39 -4.85
N SER A 41 17.58 0.66 -5.28
CA SER A 41 17.83 1.31 -6.58
C SER A 41 19.27 1.85 -6.69
N ALA A 42 19.78 2.50 -5.64
CA ALA A 42 21.14 3.01 -5.58
C ALA A 42 22.21 1.89 -5.63
N THR A 43 21.89 0.69 -5.14
CA THR A 43 22.81 -0.46 -5.24
C THR A 43 22.87 -1.11 -6.63
N ILE A 44 21.88 -0.86 -7.50
CA ILE A 44 21.83 -1.45 -8.86
C ILE A 44 22.71 -0.65 -9.84
N GLU A 45 22.86 0.66 -9.62
CA GLU A 45 23.68 1.55 -10.45
C GLU A 45 25.16 1.10 -10.58
N PRO A 46 25.91 0.78 -9.51
CA PRO A 46 27.30 0.32 -9.64
C PRO A 46 27.43 -1.03 -10.34
N ILE A 47 26.40 -1.88 -10.27
CA ILE A 47 26.37 -3.18 -10.96
C ILE A 47 26.32 -2.97 -12.48
N LYS A 48 25.57 -1.96 -12.95
CA LYS A 48 25.48 -1.61 -14.37
C LYS A 48 26.84 -1.26 -14.98
N TYR A 49 27.64 -0.46 -14.28
CA TYR A 49 28.99 -0.06 -14.74
C TYR A 49 29.96 -1.25 -14.80
N GLY A 50 29.82 -2.25 -13.92
CA GLY A 50 30.67 -3.45 -13.93
C GLY A 50 30.39 -4.42 -15.09
N PHE A 51 29.22 -4.35 -15.72
CA PHE A 51 28.84 -5.21 -16.84
C PHE A 51 29.16 -4.63 -18.22
N GLU A 52 29.48 -3.33 -18.33
CA GLU A 52 29.90 -2.72 -19.61
C GLU A 52 31.19 -3.34 -20.19
N GLU A 53 32.02 -3.97 -19.36
CA GLU A 53 33.28 -4.61 -19.80
C GLU A 53 33.07 -5.96 -20.52
N VAL A 54 31.91 -6.62 -20.38
CA VAL A 54 31.60 -7.90 -21.02
C VAL A 54 30.36 -7.74 -21.89
N ARG A 55 30.56 -7.57 -23.21
CA ARG A 55 29.49 -7.35 -24.23
C ARG A 55 28.56 -8.55 -24.41
N ASP A 56 27.73 -8.83 -23.41
CA ASP A 56 26.61 -9.76 -23.46
C ASP A 56 25.30 -8.95 -23.52
N PHE A 57 24.78 -8.74 -24.73
CA PHE A 57 23.58 -7.91 -24.97
C PHE A 57 22.35 -8.38 -24.17
N GLU A 58 22.24 -9.68 -23.87
CA GLU A 58 21.13 -10.25 -23.09
C GLU A 58 21.22 -9.85 -21.60
N LYS A 59 22.44 -9.83 -21.03
CA LYS A 59 22.66 -9.43 -19.63
C LYS A 59 22.49 -7.92 -19.47
N GLU A 60 22.97 -7.13 -20.43
CA GLU A 60 22.82 -5.68 -20.44
C GLU A 60 21.33 -5.26 -20.49
N ALA A 61 20.53 -5.95 -21.31
CA ALA A 61 19.08 -5.74 -21.38
C ALA A 61 18.38 -6.08 -20.05
N ALA A 62 18.74 -7.20 -19.42
CA ALA A 62 18.17 -7.62 -18.13
C ALA A 62 18.49 -6.62 -17.00
N VAL A 63 19.74 -6.15 -16.89
CA VAL A 63 20.16 -5.17 -15.87
C VAL A 63 19.49 -3.82 -16.11
N THR A 64 19.40 -3.37 -17.36
CA THR A 64 18.70 -2.13 -17.71
C THR A 64 17.21 -2.21 -17.37
N GLY A 65 16.57 -3.35 -17.65
CA GLY A 65 15.17 -3.61 -17.27
C GLY A 65 14.98 -3.56 -15.75
N LEU A 66 15.86 -4.20 -14.98
CA LEU A 66 15.82 -4.18 -13.51
C LEU A 66 15.95 -2.75 -12.95
N TYR A 67 16.86 -1.94 -13.52
CA TYR A 67 17.04 -0.55 -13.13
C TYR A 67 15.78 0.28 -13.38
N VAL A 68 15.19 0.19 -14.58
CA VAL A 68 13.94 0.91 -14.91
C VAL A 68 12.79 0.48 -13.99
N MET A 69 12.64 -0.82 -13.74
CA MET A 69 11.63 -1.34 -12.81
C MET A 69 11.83 -0.82 -11.39
N SER A 70 13.08 -0.72 -10.92
CA SER A 70 13.38 -0.19 -9.59
C SER A 70 12.94 1.28 -9.44
N ILE A 71 13.18 2.12 -10.46
CA ILE A 71 12.74 3.53 -10.47
C ILE A 71 11.21 3.62 -10.46
N ILE A 72 10.53 2.82 -11.27
CA ILE A 72 9.06 2.79 -11.30
C ILE A 72 8.49 2.43 -9.93
N LEU A 73 9.07 1.45 -9.24
CA LEU A 73 8.65 1.06 -7.90
C LEU A 73 8.87 2.18 -6.87
N VAL A 74 9.99 2.91 -6.95
CA VAL A 74 10.25 4.08 -6.08
C VAL A 74 9.16 5.15 -6.27
N LEU A 75 8.81 5.47 -7.52
CA LEU A 75 7.76 6.44 -7.83
C LEU A 75 6.37 5.95 -7.37
N MET A 76 6.10 4.65 -7.49
CA MET A 76 4.85 4.05 -7.03
C MET A 76 4.71 4.15 -5.50
N PHE A 77 5.76 3.85 -4.74
CA PHE A 77 5.75 3.95 -3.29
C PHE A 77 5.68 5.40 -2.79
N LEU A 78 6.34 6.35 -3.48
CA LEU A 78 6.19 7.77 -3.20
C LEU A 78 4.73 8.22 -3.38
N THR A 79 4.13 7.84 -4.50
CA THR A 79 2.73 8.15 -4.79
C THR A 79 1.80 7.56 -3.74
N LYS A 80 2.03 6.30 -3.35
CA LYS A 80 1.29 5.63 -2.26
C LYS A 80 1.40 6.45 -0.96
N PHE A 81 2.61 6.83 -0.56
CA PHE A 81 2.85 7.60 0.66
C PHE A 81 2.06 8.93 0.65
N CYS A 82 2.08 9.67 -0.46
CA CYS A 82 1.29 10.90 -0.59
C CYS A 82 -0.21 10.65 -0.39
N PHE A 83 -0.74 9.57 -0.98
CA PHE A 83 -2.15 9.21 -0.80
C PHE A 83 -2.48 8.81 0.64
N ASP A 84 -1.59 8.10 1.33
CA ASP A 84 -1.76 7.72 2.74
C ASP A 84 -1.83 8.98 3.63
N VAL A 85 -0.98 9.98 3.37
CA VAL A 85 -1.00 11.27 4.08
C VAL A 85 -2.29 12.05 3.80
N ILE A 86 -2.73 12.10 2.53
CA ILE A 86 -4.00 12.74 2.14
C ILE A 86 -5.19 12.06 2.83
N PHE A 87 -5.15 10.74 2.98
CA PHE A 87 -6.19 10.00 3.71
C PHE A 87 -6.24 10.39 5.18
N ILE A 88 -5.10 10.42 5.87
CA ILE A 88 -5.04 10.86 7.27
C ILE A 88 -5.62 12.27 7.40
N TYR A 89 -5.24 13.18 6.50
CA TYR A 89 -5.79 14.53 6.45
C TYR A 89 -7.31 14.54 6.21
N GLY A 90 -7.81 13.71 5.29
CA GLY A 90 -9.24 13.54 5.00
C GLY A 90 -10.05 13.02 6.20
N VAL A 91 -9.45 12.13 7.00
CA VAL A 91 -10.04 11.60 8.24
C VAL A 91 -10.05 12.67 9.34
N ILE A 92 -8.98 13.44 9.49
CA ILE A 92 -8.89 14.53 10.48
C ILE A 92 -9.91 15.64 10.16
N THR A 93 -9.98 16.05 8.90
CA THR A 93 -10.87 17.11 8.42
C THR A 93 -12.31 16.66 8.17
N GLU A 94 -12.62 15.38 8.44
CA GLU A 94 -13.95 14.81 8.29
C GLU A 94 -14.54 15.12 6.90
N ARG A 95 -13.73 14.98 5.84
CA ARG A 95 -14.17 15.21 4.46
C ARG A 95 -14.54 13.89 3.79
N PRO A 96 -15.84 13.55 3.66
CA PRO A 96 -16.29 12.24 3.19
C PRO A 96 -15.85 11.97 1.74
N THR A 97 -15.74 13.00 0.90
CA THR A 97 -15.28 12.90 -0.48
C THR A 97 -13.84 12.40 -0.59
N ILE A 98 -12.95 12.85 0.29
CA ILE A 98 -11.53 12.44 0.28
C ILE A 98 -11.41 10.98 0.72
N ILE A 99 -12.15 10.61 1.78
CA ILE A 99 -12.19 9.26 2.33
C ILE A 99 -12.72 8.26 1.28
N ARG A 100 -13.78 8.64 0.55
CA ARG A 100 -14.37 7.80 -0.52
C ARG A 100 -13.41 7.57 -1.68
N SER A 101 -12.73 8.63 -2.14
CA SER A 101 -11.74 8.51 -3.23
C SER A 101 -10.57 7.63 -2.83
N TYR A 102 -10.08 7.78 -1.60
CA TYR A 102 -9.02 6.92 -1.07
C TYR A 102 -9.48 5.46 -0.94
N PHE A 103 -10.70 5.22 -0.44
CA PHE A 103 -11.27 3.86 -0.35
C PHE A 103 -11.30 3.15 -1.71
N PHE A 104 -11.77 3.82 -2.77
CA PHE A 104 -11.84 3.20 -4.09
C PHE A 104 -10.45 2.89 -4.64
N MET A 105 -9.49 3.82 -4.48
CA MET A 105 -8.10 3.60 -4.86
C MET A 105 -7.49 2.42 -4.08
N TRP A 106 -7.74 2.33 -2.78
CA TRP A 106 -7.26 1.24 -1.93
C TRP A 106 -7.79 -0.12 -2.38
N VAL A 107 -9.10 -0.22 -2.65
CA VAL A 107 -9.71 -1.47 -3.15
C VAL A 107 -9.05 -1.95 -4.45
N VAL A 108 -8.69 -1.03 -5.35
CA VAL A 108 -7.98 -1.40 -6.59
C VAL A 108 -6.58 -1.94 -6.28
N PHE A 109 -5.81 -1.28 -5.41
CA PHE A 109 -4.50 -1.77 -4.99
C PHE A 109 -4.57 -3.11 -4.26
N PHE A 110 -5.59 -3.31 -3.43
CA PHE A 110 -5.86 -4.56 -2.75
C PHE A 110 -6.09 -5.70 -3.74
N LEU A 111 -6.98 -5.50 -4.72
CA LEU A 111 -7.28 -6.51 -5.73
C LEU A 111 -6.04 -6.84 -6.57
N LEU A 112 -5.28 -5.82 -6.97
CA LEU A 112 -4.06 -6.00 -7.76
C LEU A 112 -3.01 -6.81 -6.97
N SER A 113 -2.79 -6.47 -5.70
CA SER A 113 -1.91 -7.23 -4.79
C SER A 113 -2.39 -8.68 -4.61
N MET A 114 -3.69 -8.89 -4.46
CA MET A 114 -4.29 -10.23 -4.33
C MET A 114 -4.04 -11.08 -5.58
N PHE A 115 -4.24 -10.52 -6.79
CA PHE A 115 -3.95 -11.23 -8.03
C PHE A 115 -2.45 -11.57 -8.16
N THR A 116 -1.56 -10.63 -7.86
CA THR A 116 -0.11 -10.87 -7.88
C THR A 116 0.28 -11.97 -6.89
N PHE A 117 -0.34 -11.99 -5.71
CA PHE A 117 -0.12 -13.03 -4.71
C PHE A 117 -0.52 -14.41 -5.23
N PHE A 118 -1.74 -14.57 -5.78
CA PHE A 118 -2.17 -15.88 -6.31
C PHE A 118 -1.32 -16.37 -7.48
N LEU A 119 -0.88 -15.47 -8.36
CA LEU A 119 -0.02 -15.82 -9.49
C LEU A 119 1.38 -16.27 -9.04
N ASN A 120 1.93 -15.68 -7.98
CA ASN A 120 3.27 -15.98 -7.48
C ASN A 120 3.29 -16.94 -6.29
N ALA A 121 2.14 -17.35 -5.76
CA ALA A 121 2.03 -18.19 -4.57
C ALA A 121 2.83 -19.50 -4.67
N ARG A 122 2.98 -20.06 -5.88
CA ARG A 122 3.74 -21.29 -6.11
C ARG A 122 5.27 -21.11 -6.02
N HIS A 123 5.74 -19.87 -6.13
CA HIS A 123 7.16 -19.52 -6.07
C HIS A 123 7.57 -18.96 -4.70
N TYR A 124 6.62 -18.76 -3.79
CA TYR A 124 6.89 -18.23 -2.47
C TYR A 124 7.19 -19.33 -1.45
N ASP A 125 8.14 -19.03 -0.57
CA ASP A 125 8.39 -19.83 0.62
C ASP A 125 7.24 -19.69 1.62
N TYR A 126 7.06 -20.69 2.48
CA TYR A 126 5.97 -20.75 3.45
C TYR A 126 5.93 -19.52 4.37
N GLY A 127 7.10 -18.99 4.74
CA GLY A 127 7.22 -17.77 5.53
C GLY A 127 6.68 -16.53 4.80
N THR A 128 7.03 -16.38 3.53
CA THR A 128 6.56 -15.27 2.68
C THR A 128 5.04 -15.34 2.47
N ILE A 129 4.50 -16.54 2.27
CA ILE A 129 3.05 -16.76 2.15
C ILE A 129 2.33 -16.30 3.43
N CYS A 130 2.84 -16.67 4.61
CA CYS A 130 2.24 -16.28 5.89
C CYS A 130 2.22 -14.75 6.07
N MET A 131 3.34 -14.08 5.77
CA MET A 131 3.47 -12.63 5.87
C MET A 131 2.53 -11.90 4.89
N GLU A 132 2.40 -12.40 3.66
CA GLU A 132 1.47 -11.88 2.66
C GLU A 132 0.01 -12.02 3.12
N VAL A 133 -0.39 -13.19 3.65
CA VAL A 133 -1.74 -13.39 4.18
C VAL A 133 -2.03 -12.45 5.35
N PHE A 134 -1.05 -12.23 6.23
CA PHE A 134 -1.18 -11.27 7.32
C PHE A 134 -1.34 -9.83 6.80
N TYR A 135 -0.54 -9.44 5.80
CA TYR A 135 -0.65 -8.14 5.14
C TYR A 135 -2.02 -7.95 4.48
N ILE A 136 -2.50 -8.92 3.71
CA ILE A 136 -3.84 -8.94 3.11
C ILE A 136 -4.92 -8.76 4.19
N SER A 137 -4.80 -9.45 5.32
CA SER A 137 -5.77 -9.37 6.42
C SER A 137 -5.82 -7.97 7.04
N LEU A 138 -4.66 -7.35 7.29
CA LEU A 138 -4.57 -5.98 7.78
C LEU A 138 -5.17 -4.97 6.78
N ASN A 139 -4.99 -5.20 5.49
CA ASN A 139 -5.55 -4.35 4.45
C ASN A 139 -7.07 -4.46 4.36
N VAL A 140 -7.63 -5.68 4.42
CA VAL A 140 -9.09 -5.88 4.51
C VAL A 140 -9.65 -5.16 5.74
N TYR A 141 -8.96 -5.24 6.87
CA TYR A 141 -9.37 -4.55 8.08
C TYR A 141 -9.37 -3.02 7.93
N ALA A 142 -8.32 -2.45 7.32
CA ALA A 142 -8.25 -1.02 7.02
C ALA A 142 -9.37 -0.54 6.07
N ILE A 143 -9.72 -1.35 5.06
CA ILE A 143 -10.83 -1.11 4.13
C ILE A 143 -12.17 -1.09 4.90
N LEU A 144 -12.40 -2.05 5.79
CA LEU A 144 -13.64 -2.12 6.57
C LEU A 144 -13.79 -0.94 7.54
N LEU A 145 -12.71 -0.50 8.17
CA LEU A 145 -12.70 0.67 9.05
C LEU A 145 -12.98 1.97 8.30
N SER A 146 -12.35 2.17 7.14
CA SER A 146 -12.56 3.35 6.32
C SER A 146 -13.98 3.42 5.74
N HIS A 147 -14.54 2.28 5.31
CA HIS A 147 -15.96 2.18 4.92
C HIS A 147 -16.92 2.49 6.07
N SER A 148 -16.67 1.92 7.27
CA SER A 148 -17.53 2.14 8.44
C SER A 148 -17.53 3.61 8.87
N PHE A 149 -16.37 4.28 8.81
CA PHE A 149 -16.24 5.70 9.14
C PHE A 149 -16.87 6.61 8.10
N TYR A 150 -16.70 6.31 6.81
CA TYR A 150 -17.39 7.03 5.73
C TYR A 150 -18.91 7.01 5.94
N LYS A 151 -19.47 5.85 6.29
CA LYS A 151 -20.91 5.71 6.55
C LYS A 151 -21.35 6.48 7.81
N GLN A 152 -20.58 6.46 8.90
CA GLN A 152 -20.87 7.29 10.07
C GLN A 152 -20.88 8.79 9.76
N LEU A 153 -19.95 9.26 8.93
CA LEU A 153 -19.90 10.65 8.51
C LEU A 153 -21.14 11.04 7.71
N ASN A 154 -21.54 10.21 6.74
CA ASN A 154 -22.69 10.49 5.88
C ASN A 154 -24.00 10.47 6.66
N THR A 155 -24.13 9.62 7.69
CA THR A 155 -25.30 9.62 8.58
C THR A 155 -25.34 10.85 9.50
N ARG A 156 -24.19 11.46 9.84
CA ARG A 156 -24.14 12.70 10.63
C ARG A 156 -24.50 13.94 9.80
N GLU A 157 -24.22 13.96 8.50
CA GLU A 157 -24.59 15.08 7.61
C GLU A 157 -26.08 15.10 7.24
N GLU A 158 -26.81 13.99 7.45
CA GLU A 158 -28.26 13.87 7.17
C GLU A 158 -29.16 14.31 8.35
N VAL A 159 -28.58 14.85 9.45
CA VAL A 159 -29.29 15.39 10.63
C VAL A 159 -29.03 16.89 10.76
#